data_AF-A0A955ZTT8-F1
#
_entry.id   AF-A0A955ZTT8-F1
#
_cell.length_a   1.000
_cell.length_b   1.000
_cell.length_c   1.000
_cell.angle_alpha   90.00
_cell.angle_beta   90.00
_cell.angle_gamma   90.00
#
_symmetry.space_group_name_H-M   'P 1'
#
loop_
_entity.id
_entity.type
_entity.pdbx_description
1 polymer ?
#
loop_
_entity_poly.entity_id
_entity_poly.type
_entity_poly.pdbx_seq_one_letter_code
_entity_poly.pdbx_strand_id
1 'polypeptide(L)'
;MFGLHLVQRELIDARQLVEAMDEQRRRTPLLGSLAVERGWLDARSVVEVLEAQAAQGLRFGEVAVELDLLSQLQLDELLRLQNARRPPIDAVLIERGWLTPERIESERAAYARTVL
;
A
#
# COMPACT_ATOMS: atom_id res chain seq x y z
N MET A 1 -3.72 -2.84 14.48
CA MET A 1 -3.79 -3.22 13.04
C MET A 1 -4.78 -4.37 12.90
N PHE A 2 -5.74 -4.28 11.97
CA PHE A 2 -6.80 -5.29 11.84
C PHE A 2 -6.28 -6.70 11.52
N GLY A 3 -5.24 -6.83 10.68
CA GLY A 3 -4.64 -8.15 10.38
C GLY A 3 -4.09 -8.87 11.61
N LEU A 4 -3.48 -8.15 12.56
CA LEU A 4 -2.98 -8.75 13.80
C LEU A 4 -4.11 -9.21 14.72
N HIS A 5 -5.23 -8.48 14.74
CA HIS A 5 -6.45 -8.91 15.46
C HIS A 5 -6.95 -10.26 14.93
N LEU A 6 -6.94 -10.46 13.61
CA LEU A 6 -7.35 -11.73 12.99
C LEU A 6 -6.41 -12.89 13.40
N VAL A 7 -5.11 -12.63 13.52
CA VAL A 7 -4.13 -13.62 14.02
C VAL A 7 -4.37 -13.93 15.50
N GLN A 8 -4.58 -12.92 16.34
CA GLN A 8 -4.88 -13.09 17.76
C GLN A 8 -6.19 -13.85 18.01
N ARG A 9 -7.13 -13.74 17.07
CA ARG A 9 -8.40 -14.46 17.05
C ARG A 9 -8.30 -15.88 16.50
N GLU A 10 -7.10 -16.31 16.07
CA GLU A 10 -6.80 -17.60 15.44
C GLU A 10 -7.59 -17.85 14.15
N LEU A 11 -8.01 -16.78 13.46
CA LEU A 11 -8.78 -16.87 12.22
C LEU A 11 -7.90 -17.01 10.98
N ILE A 12 -6.68 -16.49 11.08
CA ILE A 12 -5.60 -16.70 10.14
C ILE A 12 -4.31 -16.91 10.94
N ASP A 13 -3.34 -17.58 10.35
CA ASP A 13 -2.01 -17.69 10.93
C ASP A 13 -1.09 -16.53 10.47
N ALA A 14 0.09 -16.43 11.09
CA ALA A 14 1.07 -15.40 10.76
C ALA A 14 1.58 -15.50 9.31
N ARG A 15 1.65 -16.71 8.75
CA ARG A 15 2.10 -16.94 7.38
C ARG A 15 1.07 -16.39 6.39
N GLN A 16 -0.21 -16.69 6.60
CA GLN A 16 -1.33 -16.17 5.80
C GLN A 16 -1.38 -14.65 5.84
N LEU A 17 -1.16 -14.04 7.02
CA LEU A 17 -1.07 -12.58 7.11
C LEU A 17 0.09 -12.02 6.28
N VAL A 18 1.28 -12.60 6.38
CA VAL A 18 2.44 -12.17 5.59
C VAL A 18 2.19 -12.33 4.09
N GLU A 19 1.64 -13.48 3.66
CA GLU A 19 1.31 -13.73 2.26
C GLU A 19 0.28 -12.73 1.71
N ALA A 20 -0.75 -12.40 2.50
CA ALA A 20 -1.75 -11.40 2.13
C ALA A 20 -1.14 -10.00 2.04
N MET A 21 -0.27 -9.61 2.99
CA MET A 21 0.41 -8.31 2.97
C MET A 21 1.32 -8.18 1.76
N ASP A 22 2.02 -9.25 1.40
CA ASP A 22 2.88 -9.30 0.22
C ASP A 22 2.09 -9.15 -1.08
N GLU A 23 0.94 -9.81 -1.19
CA GLU A 23 0.07 -9.66 -2.35
C GLU A 23 -0.56 -8.27 -2.44
N GLN A 24 -1.03 -7.75 -1.31
CA GLN A 24 -1.52 -6.37 -1.23
C GLN A 24 -0.45 -5.38 -1.69
N ARG A 25 0.81 -5.56 -1.25
CA ARG A 25 1.95 -4.73 -1.68
C ARG A 25 2.15 -4.82 -3.19
N ARG A 26 2.15 -6.03 -3.76
CA ARG A 26 2.30 -6.23 -5.23
C ARG A 26 1.18 -5.59 -6.05
N ARG A 27 -0.03 -5.52 -5.50
CA ARG A 27 -1.21 -4.91 -6.15
C ARG A 27 -1.34 -3.40 -5.89
N THR A 28 -0.56 -2.86 -4.96
CA THR A 28 -0.56 -1.42 -4.68
C THR A 28 0.20 -0.71 -5.80
N PRO A 29 -0.38 0.32 -6.46
CA PRO A 29 0.29 1.01 -7.55
C PRO A 29 1.56 1.71 -7.07
N LEU A 30 2.60 1.74 -7.90
CA LEU A 30 3.87 2.41 -7.59
C LEU A 30 3.72 3.93 -7.74
N LEU A 31 4.39 4.72 -6.88
CA LEU A 31 4.33 6.19 -6.97
C LEU A 31 4.75 6.72 -8.35
N GLY A 32 5.85 6.20 -8.92
CA GLY A 32 6.29 6.57 -10.26
C GLY A 32 5.25 6.29 -11.34
N SER A 33 4.55 5.15 -11.27
CA SER A 33 3.48 4.83 -12.22
C SER A 33 2.29 5.78 -12.11
N LEU A 34 1.91 6.17 -10.89
CA LEU A 34 0.85 7.16 -10.67
C LEU A 34 1.27 8.55 -11.16
N ALA A 35 2.53 8.94 -10.95
CA ALA A 35 3.05 10.21 -11.43
C ALA A 35 3.02 10.30 -12.97
N VAL A 36 3.33 9.20 -13.66
CA VAL A 36 3.21 9.09 -15.12
C VAL A 36 1.75 9.14 -15.58
N GLU A 37 0.85 8.42 -14.91
CA GLU A 37 -0.59 8.46 -15.21
C GLU A 37 -1.16 9.88 -15.11
N ARG A 38 -0.67 10.69 -14.16
CA ARG A 38 -1.05 12.09 -13.99
C ARG A 38 -0.36 13.06 -14.97
N GLY A 39 0.60 12.56 -15.77
CA GLY A 39 1.40 13.37 -16.67
C GLY A 39 2.41 14.28 -15.95
N TRP A 40 2.72 14.02 -14.68
CA TRP A 40 3.68 14.81 -13.90
C TRP A 40 5.11 14.36 -14.12
N LEU A 41 5.32 13.07 -14.35
CA LEU A 41 6.62 12.51 -14.76
C LEU A 41 6.49 11.82 -16.10
N ASP A 42 7.56 11.83 -16.90
CA ASP A 42 7.69 10.94 -18.05
C ASP A 42 8.56 9.72 -17.69
N ALA A 43 8.69 8.77 -18.62
CA ALA A 43 9.48 7.56 -18.39
C ALA A 43 10.97 7.86 -18.08
N ARG A 44 11.53 8.95 -18.61
CA ARG A 44 12.93 9.32 -18.37
C ARG A 44 13.09 9.88 -16.96
N SER A 45 12.18 10.74 -16.52
CA SER A 45 12.17 11.25 -15.14
C SER A 45 11.99 10.12 -14.12
N VAL A 46 11.19 9.10 -14.43
CA VAL A 46 11.07 7.92 -13.54
C VAL A 46 12.41 7.17 -13.44
N VAL A 47 13.11 6.96 -14.55
CA VAL A 47 14.43 6.29 -14.54
C VAL A 47 15.44 7.10 -13.73
N GLU A 48 15.48 8.41 -13.94
CA GLU A 48 16.35 9.34 -13.20
C GLU A 48 16.13 9.24 -11.68
N VAL A 49 14.87 9.25 -11.24
CA VAL A 49 14.53 9.06 -9.83
C VAL A 49 14.99 7.70 -9.31
N LEU A 50 14.80 6.62 -10.08
CA LEU A 50 15.20 5.27 -9.66
C LEU A 50 16.73 5.11 -9.55
N GLU A 51 17.49 5.73 -10.46
CA GLU A 51 18.95 5.73 -10.41
C GLU A 51 19.47 6.50 -9.19
N ALA A 52 18.93 7.70 -8.93
CA ALA A 52 19.25 8.48 -7.75
C ALA A 52 18.83 7.77 -6.46
N GLN A 53 17.67 7.10 -6.45
CA GLN A 53 17.20 6.30 -5.34
C GLN A 53 18.18 5.17 -4.98
N ALA A 54 18.71 4.47 -5.99
CA ALA A 54 19.69 3.40 -5.78
C ALA A 54 21.02 3.92 -5.21
N ALA A 55 21.42 5.13 -5.56
CA ALA A 55 22.66 5.75 -5.07
C ALA A 55 22.53 6.29 -3.64
N GLN A 56 21.38 6.84 -3.28
CA GLN A 56 21.17 7.56 -2.01
C GLN A 56 20.48 6.73 -0.92
N GLY A 57 19.77 5.66 -1.30
CA GLY A 57 19.00 4.81 -0.37
C GLY A 57 17.72 5.46 0.16
N LEU A 58 17.27 6.57 -0.43
CA LEU A 58 16.03 7.26 -0.09
C LEU A 58 14.80 6.58 -0.72
N ARG A 59 13.60 7.06 -0.41
CA ARG A 59 12.36 6.60 -1.08
C ARG A 59 12.16 7.36 -2.38
N PHE A 60 11.57 6.70 -3.38
CA PHE A 60 11.25 7.30 -4.69
C PHE A 60 10.64 8.70 -4.59
N GLY A 61 9.65 8.89 -3.72
CA GLY A 61 8.97 10.19 -3.57
C GLY A 61 9.88 11.29 -3.01
N GLU A 62 10.75 10.95 -2.07
CA GLU A 62 11.71 11.90 -1.48
C GLU A 62 12.72 12.37 -2.54
N VAL A 63 13.28 11.41 -3.29
CA VAL A 63 14.20 11.68 -4.40
C VAL A 63 13.55 12.52 -5.49
N ALA A 64 12.30 12.22 -5.85
CA ALA A 64 11.58 12.99 -6.86
C ALA A 64 11.36 14.46 -6.44
N VAL A 65 11.21 14.72 -5.13
CA VAL A 65 11.12 16.09 -4.60
C VAL A 65 12.48 16.76 -4.57
N GLU A 66 13.54 16.05 -4.17
CA GLU A 66 14.91 16.58 -4.15
C GLU A 66 15.43 16.95 -5.55
N LEU A 67 14.97 16.24 -6.59
CA LEU A 67 15.30 16.52 -7.99
C LEU A 67 14.40 17.59 -8.63
N ASP A 68 13.52 18.26 -7.86
CA ASP A 68 12.52 19.22 -8.36
C ASP A 68 11.57 18.65 -9.44
N LEU A 69 11.49 17.32 -9.56
CA LEU A 69 10.62 16.61 -10.50
C LEU A 69 9.17 16.51 -9.98
N LEU A 70 8.99 16.55 -8.67
CA LEU A 70 7.70 16.68 -8.00
C LEU A 70 7.78 17.75 -6.91
N SER A 71 6.72 18.52 -6.73
CA SER A 71 6.54 19.31 -5.51
C SER A 71 6.08 18.42 -4.34
N GLN A 72 6.29 18.89 -3.11
CA GLN A 72 5.76 18.22 -1.92
C GLN A 72 4.23 18.02 -2.00
N LEU A 73 3.49 18.99 -2.56
CA LEU A 73 2.04 18.88 -2.74
C LEU A 73 1.65 17.75 -3.71
N GLN A 74 2.38 17.60 -4.82
CA GLN A 74 2.16 16.50 -5.76
C GLN A 74 2.49 15.16 -5.11
N LEU A 75 3.60 15.07 -4.36
CA LEU A 75 3.94 13.85 -3.63
C LEU A 75 2.83 13.45 -2.65
N ASP A 76 2.33 14.39 -1.86
CA ASP A 76 1.23 14.15 -0.91
C ASP A 76 -0.03 13.66 -1.62
N GLU A 77 -0.34 14.20 -2.79
CA GLU A 77 -1.47 13.75 -3.59
C GLU A 77 -1.27 12.32 -4.13
N LEU A 78 -0.08 12.00 -4.62
CA LEU A 78 0.24 10.63 -5.08
C LEU A 78 0.15 9.63 -3.92
N LEU A 79 0.60 9.99 -2.73
CA LEU A 79 0.51 9.13 -1.54
C LEU A 79 -0.95 8.88 -1.15
N ARG A 80 -1.81 9.91 -1.19
CA ARG A 80 -3.25 9.75 -0.97
C ARG A 80 -3.87 8.84 -2.03
N LEU A 81 -3.53 9.02 -3.31
CA LEU A 81 -4.03 8.21 -4.41
C LEU A 81 -3.57 6.75 -4.29
N GLN A 82 -2.29 6.52 -3.99
CA GLN A 82 -1.72 5.20 -3.76
C GLN A 82 -2.44 4.48 -2.63
N ASN A 83 -2.69 5.18 -1.51
CA ASN A 83 -3.41 4.63 -0.38
C ASN A 83 -4.88 4.32 -0.74
N ALA A 84 -5.55 5.17 -1.52
CA ALA A 84 -6.92 4.93 -1.97
C ALA A 84 -7.04 3.75 -2.95
N ARG A 85 -5.99 3.49 -3.74
CA ARG A 85 -5.92 2.39 -4.72
C ARG A 85 -5.29 1.11 -4.17
N ARG A 86 -4.78 1.14 -2.94
CA ARG A 86 -4.28 -0.05 -2.24
C ARG A 86 -5.47 -0.97 -1.96
N PRO A 87 -5.44 -2.23 -2.41
CA PRO A 87 -6.53 -3.15 -2.10
C PRO A 87 -6.63 -3.34 -0.58
N PRO A 88 -7.83 -3.37 0.01
CA PRO A 88 -7.97 -3.67 1.43
C PRO A 88 -7.45 -5.08 1.71
N ILE A 89 -6.80 -5.27 2.86
CA ILE A 89 -6.19 -6.57 3.21
C ILE A 89 -7.25 -7.68 3.26
N ASP A 90 -8.47 -7.33 3.68
CA ASP A 90 -9.60 -8.24 3.75
C ASP A 90 -9.97 -8.82 2.38
N ALA A 91 -9.95 -8.00 1.33
CA ALA A 91 -10.26 -8.48 -0.01
C ALA A 91 -9.26 -9.56 -0.43
N VAL A 92 -7.98 -9.37 -0.12
CA VAL A 92 -6.95 -10.39 -0.37
C VAL A 92 -7.23 -11.68 0.42
N LEU A 93 -7.58 -11.57 1.70
CA LEU A 93 -7.91 -12.73 2.55
C LEU A 93 -9.14 -13.49 2.05
N ILE A 94 -10.16 -12.78 1.55
CA ILE A 94 -11.38 -13.35 0.98
C ILE A 94 -11.10 -14.02 -0.36
N GLU A 95 -10.39 -13.34 -1.27
CA GLU A 95 -10.04 -13.87 -2.60
C GLU A 95 -9.19 -15.15 -2.49
N ARG A 96 -8.36 -15.26 -1.45
CA ARG A 96 -7.60 -16.47 -1.12
C ARG A 96 -8.42 -17.59 -0.48
N GLY A 97 -9.68 -17.32 -0.12
CA GLY A 97 -10.57 -18.26 0.55
C GLY A 97 -10.23 -18.52 2.02
N TRP A 98 -9.39 -17.70 2.65
CA TRP A 98 -9.01 -17.87 4.06
C TRP A 98 -10.06 -17.33 5.01
N LEU A 99 -10.85 -16.34 4.58
CA LEU A 99 -11.97 -15.79 5.34
C LEU A 99 -13.17 -15.54 4.43
N THR A 100 -14.37 -15.56 5.00
CA THR A 100 -15.58 -15.14 4.28
C THR A 100 -15.86 -13.66 4.52
N PRO A 101 -16.58 -12.98 3.61
CA PRO A 101 -17.01 -11.59 3.81
C PRO A 101 -17.77 -11.39 5.13
N GLU A 102 -18.65 -12.33 5.49
CA GLU A 102 -19.44 -12.28 6.72
C GLU A 102 -18.53 -12.34 7.96
N ARG A 103 -17.47 -13.15 7.90
CA ARG A 103 -16.52 -13.25 9.01
C ARG A 103 -15.71 -11.97 9.18
N ILE A 104 -15.25 -11.38 8.07
CA ILE A 104 -14.55 -10.09 8.09
C ILE A 104 -15.43 -9.02 8.73
N GLU A 105 -16.69 -8.89 8.30
CA GLU A 105 -17.60 -7.86 8.80
C GLU A 105 -17.83 -8.01 10.32
N SER A 106 -18.06 -9.23 10.78
CA SER A 106 -18.23 -9.53 12.20
C SER A 106 -16.99 -9.13 13.03
N GLU A 107 -15.79 -9.45 12.54
CA GLU A 107 -14.54 -9.13 13.24
C GLU A 107 -14.19 -7.65 13.17
N ARG A 108 -14.57 -6.93 12.10
CA ARG A 108 -14.41 -5.48 12.03
C ARG A 108 -15.24 -4.77 13.08
N ALA A 109 -16.49 -5.18 13.25
CA ALA A 109 -17.35 -4.64 14.29
C ALA A 109 -16.80 -4.93 15.70
N ALA A 110 -16.21 -6.11 15.92
CA ALA A 110 -15.54 -6.46 17.17
C ALA A 110 -14.27 -5.63 17.42
N TYR A 111 -13.43 -5.48 16.40
CA TYR A 111 -12.20 -4.70 16.46
C TYR A 111 -12.48 -3.22 16.76
N ALA A 112 -13.47 -2.61 16.11
CA ALA A 112 -13.84 -1.21 16.33
C ALA A 112 -14.23 -0.91 17.79
N ARG A 113 -14.81 -1.88 18.51
CA ARG A 113 -15.17 -1.75 19.94
C ARG A 113 -13.98 -1.88 20.90
N THR A 114 -12.86 -2.44 20.44
CA THR A 114 -11.68 -2.72 21.27
C THR A 114 -10.64 -1.60 21.18
N VAL A 115 -10.72 -0.76 20.15
CA VAL A 115 -9.75 0.31 19.85
C VAL A 115 -10.25 1.71 20.28
N LEU A 116 -11.46 1.78 20.84
CA LEU A 116 -12.03 2.95 21.52
C LEU A 116 -11.89 2.79 23.04
#